data_AF-A0A951SB40-F1
#
_entry.id   AF-A0A951SB40-F1
#
_cell.length_a   1.000
_cell.length_b   1.000
_cell.length_c   1.000
_cell.angle_alpha   90.00
_cell.angle_beta   90.00
_cell.angle_gamma   90.00
#
_symmetry.space_group_name_H-M   'P 1'
#
loop_
_entity.id
_entity.type
_entity.pdbx_description
1 polymer ?
#
loop_
_entity_poly.entity_id
_entity_poly.type
_entity_poly.pdbx_seq_one_letter_code
_entity_poly.pdbx_strand_id
1 'polypeptide(L)'
;MAKVYGLGAAVVIVGALFKILHWKGADLMLMVGLGTEAMIFAISAFEPLHKETDWTLVYPELAGMEPDEKDKKKRGTISQQLDQMLEEAKVGPELIQSLGNGLKSLSENVTN
;
A
#
# COMPACT_ATOMS: atom_id res chain seq x y z
N MET A 1 -10.18 -10.90 -15.38
CA MET A 1 -9.13 -11.81 -14.86
C MET A 1 -9.38 -12.38 -13.47
N ALA A 2 -10.24 -11.79 -12.63
CA ALA A 2 -10.47 -12.28 -11.25
C ALA A 2 -10.76 -13.79 -11.14
N LYS A 3 -11.51 -14.37 -12.09
CA LYS A 3 -11.81 -15.80 -12.09
C LYS A 3 -10.58 -16.68 -12.36
N VAL A 4 -9.61 -16.22 -13.16
CA VAL A 4 -8.38 -16.98 -13.48
C VAL A 4 -7.46 -17.01 -12.27
N TYR A 5 -7.24 -15.87 -11.61
CA TYR A 5 -6.48 -15.81 -10.35
C TYR A 5 -7.13 -16.67 -9.25
N GLY A 6 -8.46 -16.57 -9.09
CA GLY A 6 -9.18 -17.37 -8.08
C GLY A 6 -9.14 -18.88 -8.35
N LEU A 7 -9.25 -19.29 -9.61
CA LEU A 7 -9.11 -20.71 -9.99
C LEU A 7 -7.67 -21.20 -9.82
N GLY A 8 -6.67 -20.40 -10.18
CA GLY A 8 -5.25 -20.72 -9.94
C GLY A 8 -4.94 -20.96 -8.47
N ALA A 9 -5.36 -20.01 -7.62
CA ALA A 9 -5.19 -20.10 -6.18
C ALA A 9 -5.84 -21.36 -5.59
N ALA A 10 -7.03 -21.75 -6.08
CA ALA A 10 -7.69 -22.98 -5.64
C ALA A 10 -6.84 -24.23 -5.94
N VAL A 11 -6.22 -24.33 -7.12
CA VAL A 11 -5.33 -25.46 -7.46
C VAL A 11 -4.10 -25.50 -6.54
N VAL A 12 -3.53 -24.34 -6.20
CA VAL A 12 -2.39 -24.26 -5.26
C VAL A 12 -2.78 -24.71 -3.86
N ILE A 13 -3.92 -24.26 -3.36
CA ILE A 13 -4.41 -24.64 -2.03
C ILE A 13 -4.62 -26.14 -1.96
N VAL A 14 -5.17 -26.76 -3.01
CA VAL A 14 -5.32 -28.23 -3.08
C VAL A 14 -3.94 -28.92 -3.09
N GLY A 15 -2.98 -28.41 -3.85
CA GLY A 15 -1.61 -28.94 -3.85
C GLY A 15 -0.92 -28.84 -2.48
N ALA A 16 -1.05 -27.70 -1.80
CA ALA A 16 -0.54 -27.49 -0.45
C ALA A 16 -1.22 -28.41 0.58
N LEU A 17 -2.53 -28.61 0.46
CA LEU A 17 -3.28 -29.53 1.31
C LEU A 17 -2.76 -30.97 1.19
N PHE A 18 -2.51 -31.45 -0.02
CA PHE A 18 -1.92 -32.78 -0.24
C PHE A 18 -0.54 -32.92 0.42
N LYS A 19 0.27 -31.86 0.39
CA LYS A 19 1.58 -31.83 1.05
C LYS A 19 1.47 -31.89 2.57
N ILE A 20 0.54 -31.16 3.17
CA ILE A 20 0.30 -31.18 4.62
C ILE A 20 -0.22 -32.54 5.08
N LEU A 21 -1.12 -33.15 4.30
CA LEU A 21 -1.73 -34.45 4.64
C LEU A 21 -0.86 -35.66 4.26
N HIS A 22 0.32 -35.45 3.68
CA HIS A 22 1.26 -36.51 3.27
C HIS A 22 0.64 -37.57 2.35
N TRP A 23 -0.30 -37.15 1.51
CA TRP A 23 -0.94 -38.05 0.56
C TRP A 23 0.03 -38.49 -0.55
N LYS A 24 -0.17 -39.70 -1.08
CA LYS A 24 0.68 -40.22 -2.18
C LYS A 24 0.57 -39.29 -3.39
N GLY A 25 1.70 -38.83 -3.91
CA GLY A 25 1.74 -37.87 -5.02
C GLY A 25 1.65 -36.41 -4.59
N ALA A 26 1.80 -36.10 -3.29
CA ALA A 26 1.80 -34.73 -2.79
C ALA A 26 2.77 -33.79 -3.50
N ASP A 27 3.99 -34.25 -3.78
CA ASP A 27 5.00 -33.45 -4.48
C ASP A 27 4.57 -33.11 -5.91
N LEU A 28 3.92 -34.05 -6.59
CA LEU A 28 3.40 -33.85 -7.94
C LEU A 28 2.26 -32.82 -7.93
N MET A 29 1.29 -32.94 -7.01
CA MET A 29 0.20 -31.96 -6.93
C MET A 29 0.68 -30.58 -6.50
N LEU A 30 1.67 -30.50 -5.61
CA LEU A 30 2.28 -29.24 -5.22
C LEU A 30 3.01 -28.58 -6.40
N MET A 31 3.75 -29.36 -7.19
CA MET A 31 4.43 -28.89 -8.40
C MET A 31 3.43 -28.36 -9.44
N VAL A 32 2.31 -29.07 -9.65
CA VAL A 32 1.24 -28.62 -10.55
C VAL A 32 0.60 -27.32 -10.06
N GLY A 33 0.30 -27.22 -8.77
CA GLY A 33 -0.23 -26.01 -8.16
C GLY A 33 0.71 -24.82 -8.36
N LEU A 34 1.94 -24.92 -7.86
CA LEU A 34 2.93 -23.84 -7.96
C LEU A 34 3.28 -23.49 -9.41
N GLY A 35 3.31 -24.49 -10.31
CA GLY A 35 3.49 -24.25 -11.75
C GLY A 35 2.32 -23.48 -12.39
N THR A 36 1.10 -23.71 -11.92
CA THR A 36 -0.08 -22.95 -12.36
C THR A 36 0.04 -21.47 -11.95
N GLU A 37 0.43 -21.17 -10.70
CA GLU A 37 0.67 -19.78 -10.27
C GLU A 37 1.82 -19.13 -11.03
N ALA A 38 2.92 -19.85 -11.27
CA ALA A 38 4.03 -19.32 -12.05
C ALA A 38 3.58 -18.87 -13.45
N MET A 39 2.71 -19.64 -14.11
CA MET A 39 2.16 -19.28 -15.41
C MET A 39 1.20 -18.09 -15.34
N ILE A 40 0.32 -18.06 -14.33
CA ILE A 40 -0.61 -16.94 -14.12
C ILE A 40 0.15 -15.65 -13.85
N PHE A 41 1.15 -15.66 -12.98
CA PHE A 41 2.00 -14.49 -12.71
C PHE A 41 2.80 -14.06 -13.94
N ALA A 42 3.32 -15.00 -14.73
CA ALA A 42 4.03 -14.68 -15.96
C ALA A 42 3.13 -13.92 -16.95
N ILE A 43 1.87 -14.32 -17.10
CA ILE A 43 0.90 -13.64 -17.98
C ILE A 43 0.46 -12.30 -17.35
N SER A 44 0.24 -12.28 -16.03
CA SER A 44 -0.13 -11.08 -15.25
C SER A 44 0.87 -9.94 -15.40
N ALA A 45 2.17 -10.25 -15.52
CA ALA A 45 3.22 -9.26 -15.71
C ALA A 45 3.08 -8.41 -16.99
N PHE A 46 2.34 -8.91 -17.99
CA PHE A 46 2.06 -8.19 -19.23
C PHE A 46 0.71 -7.45 -19.22
N GLU A 47 -0.09 -7.59 -18.16
CA GLU A 47 -1.34 -6.86 -18.03
C GLU A 47 -1.09 -5.42 -17.56
N PRO A 48 -1.81 -4.43 -18.12
CA PRO A 48 -1.76 -3.07 -17.58
C PRO A 48 -2.26 -3.08 -16.13
N LEU A 49 -1.56 -2.36 -15.25
CA LEU A 49 -1.99 -2.11 -13.88
C LEU A 49 -3.45 -1.64 -13.89
N HIS A 50 -4.31 -2.35 -13.18
CA HIS A 50 -5.70 -1.95 -13.03
C HIS A 50 -5.70 -0.60 -12.34
N LYS A 51 -6.18 0.44 -13.04
CA LYS A 51 -6.34 1.76 -12.44
C LYS A 51 -7.36 1.60 -11.32
N GLU A 52 -6.96 1.91 -10.10
CA GLU A 52 -7.89 2.00 -9.00
C GLU A 52 -8.93 3.07 -9.33
N THR A 53 -10.18 2.80 -8.94
CA THR A 53 -11.27 3.74 -9.21
C THR A 53 -11.02 4.98 -8.38
N ASP A 54 -10.99 6.15 -9.01
CA ASP A 54 -10.77 7.42 -8.31
C ASP A 54 -11.96 7.72 -7.38
N TRP A 55 -11.82 7.33 -6.12
CA TRP A 55 -12.82 7.52 -5.07
C TRP A 55 -13.02 8.99 -4.71
N THR A 56 -12.08 9.86 -5.11
CA THR A 56 -12.17 11.31 -4.94
C THR A 56 -13.38 11.90 -5.68
N LEU A 57 -13.82 11.26 -6.76
CA LEU A 57 -15.00 11.69 -7.52
C LEU A 57 -16.29 11.63 -6.69
N VAL A 58 -16.35 10.70 -5.72
CA VAL A 58 -17.54 10.48 -4.87
C VAL A 58 -17.31 11.04 -3.46
N TYR A 59 -16.07 11.03 -2.97
CA TYR A 59 -15.66 11.54 -1.67
C TYR A 59 -14.48 12.50 -1.83
N PRO A 60 -14.74 13.80 -2.07
CA PRO A 60 -13.68 14.79 -2.31
C PRO A 60 -12.72 14.96 -1.12
N GLU A 61 -13.14 14.56 0.08
CA GLU A 61 -12.29 14.53 1.28
C GLU A 61 -11.08 13.56 1.18
N LEU A 62 -11.09 12.66 0.19
CA LEU A 62 -9.98 11.74 -0.08
C LEU A 62 -9.00 12.27 -1.15
N ALA A 63 -9.29 13.44 -1.73
CA ALA A 63 -8.44 14.09 -2.72
C ALA A 63 -7.03 14.32 -2.17
N GLY A 64 -6.01 13.84 -2.89
CA GLY A 64 -4.61 14.13 -2.56
C GLY A 64 -3.98 13.22 -1.51
N MET A 65 -4.69 12.21 -1.00
CA MET A 65 -4.12 11.17 -0.12
C MET A 65 -3.62 9.93 -0.87
N GLU A 66 -3.77 9.85 -2.19
CA GLU A 66 -3.30 8.71 -2.98
C GLU A 66 -1.77 8.74 -3.17
N PRO A 67 -1.03 7.70 -2.72
CA PRO A 67 0.36 7.53 -3.11
C PRO A 67 0.39 6.94 -4.52
N ASP A 68 0.37 7.78 -5.55
CA ASP A 68 0.65 7.33 -6.91
C ASP A 68 2.05 6.66 -6.91
N GLU A 69 2.12 5.37 -7.26
CA GLU A 69 3.37 4.62 -7.24
C GLU A 69 4.40 5.17 -8.25
N LYS A 70 3.98 6.00 -9.22
CA LYS A 70 4.88 6.71 -10.13
C LYS A 70 5.44 8.01 -9.51
N ASP A 71 4.81 8.55 -8.46
CA ASP A 71 5.28 9.75 -7.74
C ASP A 71 6.15 9.46 -6.50
N LYS A 72 6.28 8.20 -6.07
CA LYS A 72 7.24 7.82 -5.01
C LYS A 72 8.70 8.18 -5.33
N LYS A 73 9.03 8.44 -6.60
CA LYS A 73 10.37 8.91 -7.01
C LYS A 73 10.55 10.43 -6.95
N LYS A 74 9.48 11.20 -6.78
CA LYS A 74 9.52 12.68 -6.80
C LYS A 74 9.12 13.34 -5.48
N ARG A 75 8.31 12.70 -4.65
CA ARG A 75 7.95 13.23 -3.33
C ARG A 75 8.97 12.78 -2.29
N GLY A 76 9.79 13.73 -1.85
CA GLY A 76 10.71 13.56 -0.72
C GLY A 76 10.02 13.10 0.57
N THR A 77 10.82 12.80 1.60
CA THR A 77 10.32 12.32 2.89
C THR A 77 9.26 13.26 3.48
N ILE A 78 8.39 12.75 4.36
CA ILE A 78 7.31 13.54 4.98
C ILE A 78 7.88 14.81 5.65
N SER A 79 9.08 14.74 6.21
CA SER A 79 9.83 15.89 6.73
C SER A 79 10.16 16.94 5.66
N GLN A 80 10.61 16.54 4.48
CA GLN A 80 10.91 17.47 3.37
C GLN A 80 9.67 18.16 2.83
N GLN A 81 8.51 17.48 2.85
CA GLN A 81 7.24 18.10 2.48
C GLN A 81 6.76 19.10 3.52
N LEU A 82 6.97 18.81 4.81
CA LEU A 82 6.66 19.73 5.90
C LEU A 82 7.55 20.99 5.83
N ASP A 83 8.86 20.81 5.57
CA ASP A 83 9.82 21.91 5.39
C ASP A 83 9.41 22.82 4.22
N GLN A 84 8.98 22.23 3.11
CA GLN A 84 8.54 22.97 1.92
C GLN A 84 7.23 23.74 2.15
N MET A 85 6.30 23.17 2.93
CA MET A 85 5.08 23.88 3.34
C MET A 85 5.35 25.02 4.31
N LEU A 86 6.32 24.86 5.21
CA LEU A 86 6.76 25.92 6.14
C LEU A 86 7.46 27.07 5.40
N GLU A 87 8.21 26.76 4.34
CA GLU A 87 8.87 27.74 3.47
C GLU A 87 7.85 28.51 2.60
N GLU A 88 6.89 27.81 2.01
CA GLU A 88 5.85 28.39 1.13
C GLU A 88 4.87 29.28 1.89
N ALA A 89 4.52 28.90 3.13
CA ALA A 89 3.61 29.67 3.97
C ALA A 89 4.23 30.94 4.59
N LYS A 90 5.51 31.25 4.31
CA LYS A 90 6.27 32.39 4.90
C LYS A 90 6.01 32.53 6.40
N VAL A 91 6.20 31.43 7.13
CA VAL A 91 5.92 31.38 8.57
C VAL A 91 6.85 32.34 9.31
N GLY A 92 6.32 33.50 9.71
CA GLY A 92 7.03 34.51 10.49
C GLY A 92 7.36 34.03 11.91
N PRO A 93 8.30 34.70 12.61
CA PRO A 93 8.71 34.33 13.96
C PRO A 93 7.54 34.28 14.95
N GLU A 94 6.50 35.09 14.76
CA GLU A 94 5.28 35.08 15.56
C GLU A 94 4.49 33.75 15.50
N LEU A 95 4.41 33.12 14.33
CA LEU A 95 3.66 31.87 14.15
C LEU A 95 4.39 30.69 14.80
N ILE A 96 5.72 30.65 14.67
CA ILE A 96 6.57 29.65 15.34
C ILE A 96 6.43 29.76 16.86
N GLN A 97 6.40 30.99 17.39
CA GLN A 97 6.21 31.24 18.82
C GLN A 97 4.82 30.79 19.30
N SER A 98 3.77 31.07 18.54
CA SER A 98 2.40 30.64 18.87
C SER A 98 2.25 29.12 18.89
N LEU A 99 2.89 28.41 17.94
CA LEU A 99 2.91 26.95 17.88
C LEU A 99 3.70 26.35 19.05
N GLY A 100 4.86 26.92 19.37
CA GLY A 100 5.67 26.51 20.52
C GLY A 100 4.93 26.66 21.85
N ASN A 101 4.20 27.77 22.03
CA ASN A 101 3.36 27.98 23.21
C ASN A 101 2.20 26.96 23.31
N GLY A 102 1.59 26.59 22.17
CA GLY A 102 0.54 25.56 22.13
C GLY A 102 1.05 24.14 22.43
N LEU A 103 2.24 23.79 21.93
CA LEU A 103 2.87 22.51 22.25
C LEU A 103 3.32 22.45 23.71
N LYS A 104 3.80 23.56 24.27
CA LYS A 104 4.17 23.67 25.68
C LYS A 104 2.97 23.54 26.60
N SER A 105 1.84 24.18 26.29
CA SER A 105 0.62 24.06 27.10
C SER A 105 0.00 22.66 27.04
N LEU A 106 0.12 21.95 25.90
CA LEU A 106 -0.22 20.53 25.81
C LEU A 106 0.68 19.69 26.72
N SER A 107 1.99 19.90 26.67
CA SER A 107 2.95 19.16 27.50
C SER A 107 2.71 19.41 28.99
N GLU A 108 2.43 20.65 29.39
CA GLU A 108 2.14 21.00 30.79
C GLU A 108 0.81 20.40 31.28
N ASN A 109 -0.21 20.28 30.43
CA ASN A 109 -1.48 19.63 30.76
C ASN A 109 -1.41 18.10 30.78
N VAL A 110 -0.54 17.49 29.99
CA VAL A 110 -0.34 16.03 29.97
C VAL A 110 0.59 15.57 31.11
N THR A 111 1.40 16.48 31.66
CA THR A 111 2.33 16.18 32.77
C THR A 111 1.74 16.46 34.16
N ASN A 112 0.60 17.18 34.26
CA ASN A 112 -0.22 17.25 35.47
C ASN A 112 -1.24 16.12 35.51
#